data_AF-A0A830CEU6-F1
#
_entry.id   AF-A0A830CEU6-F1
#
_cell.length_a   1.000
_cell.length_b   1.000
_cell.length_c   1.000
_cell.angle_alpha   90.00
_cell.angle_beta   90.00
_cell.angle_gamma   90.00
#
_symmetry.space_group_name_H-M   'P 1'
#
loop_
_entity.id
_entity.type
_entity.pdbx_description
1 polymer ?
#
loop_
_entity_poly.entity_id
_entity_poly.type
_entity_poly.pdbx_seq_one_letter_code
_entity_poly.pdbx_strand_id
1 'polypeptide(L)'
;MDSQNRAFLAKLFAAISSIKVAYAELQIAQLPYDNDAVQSVDQAVVDELKSISELKRRFMKNQIGSSPPHVTLLLAEIQEHQSLMKIYEITMKKIRTKSKIGPGIYLF
;
A
#
# COMPACT_ATOMS: atom_id res chain seq x y z
N MET A 1 23.36 2.13 13.45
CA MET A 1 22.05 1.44 13.53
C MET A 1 22.28 0.01 13.06
N ASP A 2 21.90 -1.01 13.85
CA ASP A 2 22.15 -2.42 13.51
C ASP A 2 21.43 -2.83 12.21
N SER A 3 21.99 -3.80 11.47
CA SER A 3 21.47 -4.26 10.18
C SER A 3 20.07 -4.88 10.30
N GLN A 4 19.77 -5.52 11.43
CA GLN A 4 18.42 -6.04 11.71
C GLN A 4 17.41 -4.90 11.94
N ASN A 5 17.82 -3.83 12.61
CA ASN A 5 16.95 -2.67 12.84
C ASN A 5 16.61 -1.96 11.52
N ARG A 6 17.57 -1.86 10.59
CA ARG A 6 17.31 -1.31 9.24
C ARG A 6 16.30 -2.15 8.47
N ALA A 7 16.48 -3.46 8.45
CA ALA A 7 15.56 -4.39 7.78
C ALA A 7 14.15 -4.35 8.39
N PHE A 8 14.06 -4.26 9.72
CA PHE A 8 12.79 -4.11 10.44
C PHE A 8 12.07 -2.82 10.05
N LEU A 9 12.76 -1.69 10.07
CA LEU A 9 12.19 -0.39 9.70
C LEU A 9 11.75 -0.35 8.24
N ALA A 10 12.54 -0.92 7.32
CA ALA A 10 12.15 -1.03 5.92
C ALA A 10 10.83 -1.81 5.78
N LYS A 11 10.70 -2.95 6.45
CA LYS A 11 9.47 -3.75 6.43
C LYS A 11 8.26 -3.01 7.01
N LEU A 12 8.46 -2.22 8.07
CA LEU A 12 7.42 -1.38 8.65
C LEU A 12 6.95 -0.30 7.67
N PHE A 13 7.88 0.39 7.01
CA PHE A 13 7.54 1.42 6.03
C PHE A 13 6.84 0.84 4.80
N ALA A 14 7.27 -0.34 4.31
CA ALA A 14 6.61 -1.04 3.22
C ALA A 14 5.15 -1.42 3.55
N ALA A 15 4.89 -1.92 4.76
CA ALA A 15 3.54 -2.24 5.21
C ALA A 15 2.66 -0.98 5.34
N ILE A 16 3.20 0.12 5.88
CA ILE A 16 2.49 1.40 5.95
C ILE A 16 2.17 1.93 4.54
N SER A 17 3.11 1.81 3.60
CA SER A 17 2.91 2.20 2.20
C SER A 17 1.80 1.37 1.54
N SER A 18 1.78 0.07 1.82
CA SER A 18 0.75 -0.85 1.31
C SER A 18 -0.65 -0.49 1.83
N ILE A 19 -0.77 -0.10 3.11
CA ILE A 19 -2.04 0.39 3.67
C ILE A 19 -2.49 1.69 2.99
N LYS A 20 -1.56 2.63 2.73
CA LYS A 20 -1.89 3.89 2.02
C LYS A 20 -2.44 3.61 0.62
N VAL A 21 -1.87 2.63 -0.08
CA VAL A 21 -2.35 2.21 -1.40
C VAL A 21 -3.73 1.58 -1.31
N ALA A 22 -3.93 0.63 -0.40
CA ALA A 22 -5.21 -0.02 -0.22
C ALA A 22 -6.31 1.01 0.10
N TYR A 23 -6.02 2.00 0.94
CA TYR A 23 -6.95 3.09 1.19
C TYR A 23 -7.27 3.92 -0.08
N ALA A 24 -6.28 4.19 -0.93
CA ALA A 24 -6.50 4.87 -2.20
C ALA A 24 -7.32 4.02 -3.19
N GLU A 25 -7.10 2.71 -3.22
CA GLU A 25 -7.91 1.76 -4.01
C GLU A 25 -9.37 1.74 -3.52
N LEU A 26 -9.59 1.76 -2.20
CA LEU A 26 -10.93 1.84 -1.61
C LEU A 26 -11.67 3.11 -2.04
N GLN A 27 -10.97 4.26 -2.06
CA GLN A 27 -11.54 5.52 -2.53
C GLN A 27 -11.98 5.47 -4.01
N ILE A 28 -11.33 4.67 -4.85
CA ILE A 28 -11.68 4.51 -6.26
C ILE A 28 -12.83 3.52 -6.43
N ALA A 29 -12.82 2.42 -5.68
CA ALA A 29 -13.85 1.38 -5.72
C ALA A 29 -15.23 1.88 -5.27
N GLN A 30 -15.31 3.04 -4.60
CA GLN A 30 -16.58 3.65 -4.21
C GLN A 30 -17.27 4.42 -5.35
N LEU A 31 -16.59 4.71 -6.47
CA LEU A 31 -17.11 5.61 -7.51
C LEU A 31 -16.68 5.15 -8.94
N PRO A 32 -17.51 4.37 -9.65
CA PRO A 32 -18.79 3.77 -9.23
C PRO A 32 -18.58 2.65 -8.21
N TYR A 33 -19.58 2.42 -7.35
CA TYR A 33 -19.50 1.42 -6.30
C TYR A 33 -19.30 0.01 -6.86
N ASP A 34 -18.19 -0.63 -6.50
CA ASP A 34 -17.83 -2.00 -6.84
C ASP A 34 -17.65 -2.79 -5.54
N ASN A 35 -18.63 -3.64 -5.23
CA ASN A 35 -18.67 -4.40 -3.97
C ASN A 35 -17.49 -5.39 -3.86
N ASP A 36 -17.15 -6.06 -4.97
CA ASP A 36 -16.05 -7.04 -5.01
C ASP A 36 -14.70 -6.35 -4.82
N ALA A 37 -14.52 -5.19 -5.46
CA ALA A 37 -13.32 -4.38 -5.28
C ALA A 37 -13.20 -3.83 -3.85
N VAL A 38 -14.30 -3.35 -3.25
CA VAL A 38 -14.33 -2.91 -1.85
C VAL A 38 -13.95 -4.05 -0.91
N GLN A 39 -14.54 -5.23 -1.06
CA GLN A 39 -14.26 -6.38 -0.21
C GLN A 39 -12.80 -6.87 -0.36
N SER A 40 -12.28 -6.91 -1.58
CA SER A 40 -10.88 -7.28 -1.82
C SER A 40 -9.91 -6.29 -1.19
N VAL A 41 -10.20 -5.00 -1.25
CA VAL A 41 -9.36 -3.96 -0.68
C VAL A 41 -9.42 -3.97 0.84
N ASP A 42 -10.60 -4.16 1.43
CA ASP A 42 -10.75 -4.30 2.88
C ASP A 42 -9.97 -5.50 3.41
N GLN A 43 -10.01 -6.63 2.71
CA GLN A 43 -9.22 -7.81 3.07
C GLN A 43 -7.71 -7.52 3.03
N ALA A 44 -7.24 -6.81 2.01
CA ALA A 44 -5.83 -6.40 1.90
C ALA A 44 -5.41 -5.48 3.06
N VAL A 45 -6.25 -4.53 3.46
CA VAL A 45 -6.00 -3.68 4.65
C VAL A 45 -5.89 -4.53 5.92
N VAL A 46 -6.82 -5.47 6.11
CA VAL A 46 -6.82 -6.35 7.28
C VAL A 46 -5.55 -7.20 7.35
N ASP A 47 -5.10 -7.75 6.22
CA ASP A 47 -3.91 -8.60 6.18
C ASP A 47 -2.62 -7.79 6.41
N GLU A 48 -2.53 -6.56 5.91
CA GLU A 48 -1.42 -5.66 6.25
C GLU A 48 -1.43 -5.26 7.74
N LEU A 49 -2.60 -5.00 8.34
CA LEU A 49 -2.71 -4.73 9.78
C LEU A 49 -2.29 -5.93 10.62
N LYS A 50 -2.61 -7.17 10.20
CA LYS A 50 -2.11 -8.40 10.84
C LYS A 50 -0.59 -8.49 10.72
N SER A 51 -0.02 -8.22 9.54
CA SER A 51 1.42 -8.20 9.30
C SER A 51 2.15 -7.21 10.22
N ILE A 52 1.60 -5.99 10.37
CA ILE A 52 2.14 -4.97 11.30
C ILE A 52 2.01 -5.43 12.75
N SER A 53 0.89 -6.04 13.14
CA SER A 53 0.69 -6.58 14.49
C SER A 53 1.72 -7.67 14.81
N GLU A 54 2.01 -8.56 13.87
CA GLU A 54 3.08 -9.55 14.02
C GLU A 54 4.46 -8.90 14.13
N LEU A 55 4.73 -7.88 13.31
CA LEU A 55 5.99 -7.15 13.33
C LEU A 55 6.21 -6.48 14.69
N LYS A 56 5.19 -5.81 15.23
CA LYS A 56 5.18 -5.24 16.59
C LYS A 56 5.42 -6.32 17.64
N ARG A 57 4.75 -7.47 17.54
CA ARG A 57 4.92 -8.59 18.49
C ARG A 57 6.35 -9.13 18.46
N ARG A 58 6.96 -9.27 17.29
CA ARG A 58 8.36 -9.74 17.15
C ARG A 58 9.36 -8.74 17.73
N PHE A 59 9.13 -7.45 17.50
CA PHE A 59 9.93 -6.38 18.12
C PHE A 59 9.88 -6.44 19.65
N MET A 60 8.68 -6.51 20.23
CA MET A 60 8.48 -6.57 21.69
C MET A 60 9.09 -7.83 22.32
N LYS A 61 9.22 -8.92 21.57
CA LYS A 61 9.86 -10.16 22.03
C LYS A 61 11.37 -10.22 21.73
N ASN A 62 11.98 -9.15 21.22
CA ASN A 62 13.38 -9.11 20.75
C ASN A 62 13.71 -10.20 19.69
N GLN A 63 12.72 -10.66 18.92
CA GLN A 63 12.86 -11.70 17.88
C GLN A 63 13.07 -11.06 16.49
N ILE A 64 13.99 -10.12 16.41
CA ILE A 64 14.32 -9.41 15.15
C ILE A 64 15.44 -10.21 14.48
N GLY A 65 15.09 -11.12 13.55
CA GLY A 65 16.12 -11.92 12.86
C GLY A 65 15.70 -13.29 12.33
N SER A 66 14.41 -13.57 12.13
CA SER A 66 13.99 -14.87 11.56
C SER A 66 14.46 -15.11 10.12
N SER A 67 14.93 -14.06 9.44
CA SER A 67 15.38 -14.10 8.06
C SER A 67 16.62 -13.21 7.90
N PRO A 68 17.51 -13.50 6.94
CA PRO A 68 18.69 -12.66 6.73
C PRO A 68 18.29 -11.20 6.49
N PRO A 69 18.95 -10.23 7.13
CA PRO A 69 18.52 -8.83 7.09
C PRO A 69 18.61 -8.24 5.67
N HIS A 70 19.55 -8.68 4.84
CA HIS A 70 19.66 -8.25 3.45
C HIS A 70 18.46 -8.68 2.59
N VAL A 71 17.95 -9.90 2.78
CA VAL A 71 16.75 -10.39 2.08
C VAL A 71 15.51 -9.60 2.51
N THR A 72 15.38 -9.39 3.82
CA THR A 72 14.24 -8.64 4.38
C THR A 72 14.21 -7.20 3.88
N LEU A 73 15.39 -6.56 3.80
CA LEU A 73 15.53 -5.20 3.30
C LEU A 73 15.17 -5.12 1.80
N LEU A 74 15.70 -6.03 0.98
CA LEU A 74 15.39 -6.06 -0.45
C LEU A 74 13.90 -6.27 -0.72
N LEU A 75 13.26 -7.21 -0.02
CA LEU A 75 11.81 -7.46 -0.17
C LEU A 75 10.97 -6.25 0.25
N ALA A 76 11.37 -5.56 1.32
CA ALA A 76 10.69 -4.35 1.77
C ALA A 76 10.81 -3.22 0.73
N GLU A 77 12.00 -3.03 0.14
CA GLU A 77 12.21 -2.05 -0.93
C GLU A 77 11.38 -2.39 -2.17
N ILE A 78 11.29 -3.66 -2.56
CA ILE A 78 10.43 -4.10 -3.68
C ILE A 78 8.96 -3.76 -3.40
N GLN A 79 8.47 -4.09 -2.19
CA GLN A 79 7.09 -3.81 -1.79
C GLN A 79 6.79 -2.29 -1.75
N GLU A 80 7.76 -1.48 -1.32
CA GLU A 80 7.65 -0.02 -1.35
C GLU A 80 7.54 0.51 -2.79
N HIS A 81 8.40 0.05 -3.70
CA HIS A 81 8.33 0.43 -5.10
C HIS A 81 7.01 0.00 -5.76
N GLN A 82 6.51 -1.20 -5.47
CA GLN A 82 5.20 -1.67 -5.94
C GLN A 82 4.07 -0.76 -5.43
N SER A 83 4.15 -0.32 -4.18
CA SER A 83 3.18 0.60 -3.60
C SER A 83 3.20 1.95 -4.31
N LEU A 84 4.39 2.49 -4.60
CA LEU A 84 4.56 3.73 -5.36
C LEU A 84 3.97 3.61 -6.77
N MET A 85 4.26 2.52 -7.49
CA MET A 85 3.70 2.26 -8.82
C MET A 85 2.18 2.29 -8.81
N LYS A 86 1.55 1.62 -7.84
CA LYS A 86 0.09 1.64 -7.68
C LYS A 86 -0.47 3.06 -7.43
N ILE A 87 0.18 3.87 -6.59
CA ILE A 87 -0.22 5.28 -6.39
C ILE A 87 -0.17 6.07 -7.71
N TYR A 88 0.87 5.88 -8.52
CA TYR A 88 0.96 6.53 -9.83
C TYR A 88 -0.15 6.09 -10.76
N GLU A 89 -0.47 4.80 -10.83
CA GLU A 89 -1.58 4.27 -11.63
C GLU A 89 -2.92 4.87 -11.21
N ILE A 90 -3.19 4.92 -9.91
CA ILE A 90 -4.38 5.53 -9.32
C ILE A 90 -4.47 7.02 -9.71
N THR A 91 -3.37 7.74 -9.56
CA THR A 91 -3.31 9.17 -9.87
C THR A 91 -3.52 9.43 -11.37
N MET A 92 -2.91 8.61 -12.23
CA MET A 92 -3.11 8.68 -13.69
C MET A 92 -4.57 8.40 -14.07
N LYS A 93 -5.20 7.37 -13.49
CA LYS A 93 -6.63 7.08 -13.70
C LYS A 93 -7.48 8.30 -13.29
N LYS A 94 -7.22 8.89 -12.13
CA LYS A 94 -7.92 10.09 -11.63
C LYS A 94 -7.78 11.30 -12.57
N ILE A 95 -6.57 11.57 -13.08
CA ILE A 95 -6.33 12.68 -14.02
C ILE A 95 -7.05 12.42 -15.34
N ARG A 96 -7.00 11.20 -15.89
CA ARG A 96 -7.71 10.83 -17.13
C ARG A 96 -9.22 11.00 -17.00
N THR A 97 -9.82 10.60 -15.88
CA THR A 97 -11.26 10.78 -15.63
C THR A 97 -11.63 12.26 -15.53
N LYS A 98 -10.81 13.08 -14.85
CA LYS A 98 -11.02 14.54 -14.79
C LYS A 98 -10.86 15.22 -16.15
N SER A 99 -9.93 14.74 -16.99
CA SER A 99 -9.71 15.27 -18.35
C SER A 99 -10.82 14.89 -19.35
N LYS A 100 -11.59 13.83 -19.08
CA LYS A 100 -12.79 13.49 -19.88
C LYS A 100 -13.99 14.40 -19.58
N ILE A 101 -13.92 15.22 -18.53
CA ILE A 101 -14.87 16.29 -18.25
C ILE A 101 -14.31 17.59 -18.88
N GLY A 102 -14.20 17.61 -20.20
CA GLY A 102 -13.95 18.84 -20.97
C GLY A 102 -15.25 19.65 -21.12
N PRO A 103 -15.18 20.96 -21.44
CA PRO A 103 -16.34 21.84 -21.57
C PRO A 103 -17.19 21.47 -22.79
N GLY A 104 -17.96 20.41 -22.67
CA GLY A 104 -18.83 19.86 -23.71
C GLY A 104 -20.30 20.23 -23.52
N ILE A 105 -20.58 21.44 -23.02
CA ILE A 105 -21.94 22.01 -23.00
C ILE A 105 -21.83 23.51 -23.29
N TYR A 106 -21.63 23.86 -24.56
CA TYR A 106 -22.04 25.14 -25.13
C TYR A 106 -22.55 24.88 -26.55
N LEU A 107 -23.77 24.35 -26.61
CA LEU A 107 -24.60 24.30 -27.81
C LEU A 107 -26.04 24.47 -27.34
N PHE A 108 -26.38 25.68 -26.92
CA PHE A 108 -27.66 26.37 -27.06
C PHE A 108 -27.41 27.86 -26.86
#